data_AF-D8PLB3-F1
#
_entry.id   AF-D8PLB3-F1
#
_cell.length_a   1.000
_cell.length_b   1.000
_cell.length_c   1.000
_cell.angle_alpha   90.00
_cell.angle_beta   90.00
_cell.angle_gamma   90.00
#
_symmetry.space_group_name_H-M   'P 1'
#
loop_
_entity.id
_entity.type
_entity.pdbx_description
1 polymer ?
#
loop_
_entity_poly.entity_id
_entity_poly.type
_entity_poly.pdbx_seq_one_letter_code
_entity_poly.pdbx_strand_id
1 'polypeptide(L)' 'MIFKLSTVAFAAFGAVFLLAGQVSALADNPVDACNGSNHYGEGHSCSFKSGDGQADGYCHFTESGVLTCDTA' A
#
# COMPACT_ATOMS: atom_id res chain seq x y z
N MET A 1 4.50 54.03 -26.99
CA MET A 1 3.32 53.15 -27.10
C MET A 1 3.60 51.91 -26.28
N ILE A 2 2.63 51.51 -25.47
CA ILE A 2 2.74 50.49 -24.43
C ILE A 2 2.53 49.10 -25.03
N PHE A 3 3.43 48.15 -24.77
CA PHE A 3 3.10 46.72 -24.85
C PHE A 3 3.56 46.07 -23.55
N LYS A 4 2.76 46.29 -22.50
CA LYS A 4 2.74 45.44 -21.31
C LYS A 4 2.08 44.12 -21.73
N LEU A 5 2.88 43.10 -22.01
CA LEU A 5 2.41 41.72 -22.00
C LEU A 5 2.48 41.22 -20.56
N SER A 6 1.44 41.60 -19.82
CA SER A 6 1.15 41.16 -18.46
C SER A 6 0.96 39.65 -18.42
N THR A 7 1.92 38.96 -17.80
CA THR A 7 1.72 38.06 -16.66
C THR A 7 0.39 37.30 -16.57
N VAL A 8 0.05 36.40 -17.50
CA VAL A 8 -0.88 35.31 -17.17
C VAL A 8 -0.66 34.09 -18.08
N ALA A 9 0.30 33.24 -17.74
CA ALA A 9 0.26 31.84 -18.19
C ALA A 9 0.46 30.99 -16.94
N PHE A 10 -0.69 30.60 -16.39
CA PHE A 10 -0.85 29.82 -15.19
C PHE A 10 0.07 28.59 -15.19
N ALA A 11 0.68 28.38 -14.03
CA ALA A 11 1.43 27.20 -13.62
C ALA A 11 0.76 25.91 -14.13
N ALA A 12 1.35 25.30 -15.17
CA ALA A 12 0.84 24.07 -15.76
C ALA A 12 1.92 22.99 -15.84
N PHE A 13 2.74 22.79 -14.81
CA PHE A 13 3.64 21.62 -14.74
C PHE A 13 3.87 21.12 -13.30
N GLY A 14 2.88 21.29 -12.42
CA GLY A 14 2.97 20.89 -11.02
C GLY A 14 2.08 19.70 -10.66
N ALA A 15 2.11 18.60 -11.41
CA ALA A 15 1.43 17.36 -11.00
C ALA A 15 1.88 16.11 -11.80
N VAL A 16 3.19 15.87 -11.92
CA VAL A 16 3.69 14.54 -12.36
C VAL A 16 4.37 13.86 -11.17
N PHE A 17 3.63 13.67 -10.07
CA PHE A 17 4.16 12.98 -8.88
C PHE A 17 3.17 11.98 -8.23
N LEU A 18 2.06 11.66 -8.89
CA LEU A 18 1.03 10.77 -8.30
C LEU A 18 0.95 9.37 -8.92
N LEU A 19 1.91 8.99 -9.78
CA LEU A 19 2.04 7.61 -10.28
C LEU A 19 3.12 6.81 -9.56
N ALA A 20 3.47 7.18 -8.32
CA ALA A 20 4.08 6.21 -7.42
C ALA A 20 3.00 5.19 -7.05
N GLY A 21 2.77 4.22 -7.95
CA GLY A 21 2.06 3.00 -7.66
C GLY A 21 2.63 2.48 -6.36
N GLN A 22 1.77 2.42 -5.36
CA GLN A 22 2.09 1.90 -4.05
C GLN A 22 2.33 0.41 -4.28
N VAL A 23 3.55 0.04 -4.66
CA VAL A 23 4.02 -1.34 -4.57
C VAL A 23 4.11 -1.60 -3.08
N SER A 24 2.95 -1.91 -2.48
CA SER A 24 2.91 -2.63 -1.23
C SER A 24 3.66 -3.92 -1.53
N ALA A 25 4.89 -4.03 -1.05
CA ALA A 25 5.66 -5.26 -1.15
C ALA A 25 4.82 -6.35 -0.50
N LEU A 26 4.19 -7.22 -1.31
CA LEU A 26 3.45 -8.35 -0.78
C LEU A 26 4.40 -9.18 0.07
N ALA A 27 3.94 -9.56 1.24
CA ALA A 27 4.66 -10.49 2.07
C ALA A 27 4.76 -11.86 1.39
N ASP A 28 5.83 -12.61 1.68
CA ASP A 28 6.08 -13.91 1.06
C ASP A 28 5.22 -15.03 1.69
N ASN A 29 4.78 -14.84 2.94
CA ASN A 29 3.97 -15.79 3.69
C ASN A 29 2.95 -15.05 4.58
N PRO A 30 1.89 -15.73 5.07
CA PRO A 30 0.81 -15.08 5.82
C PRO A 30 1.25 -14.56 7.20
N VAL A 31 2.32 -15.09 7.79
CA VAL A 31 2.85 -14.60 9.06
C VAL A 31 3.57 -13.27 8.84
N ASP A 32 4.40 -13.17 7.81
CA ASP A 32 5.10 -11.92 7.44
C ASP A 32 4.14 -10.84 6.97
N ALA A 33 2.98 -11.22 6.42
CA ALA A 33 1.93 -10.28 6.03
C ALA A 33 1.40 -9.47 7.21
N CYS A 34 1.47 -10.05 8.42
CA CYS A 34 1.00 -9.44 9.65
C CYS A 34 2.15 -8.98 10.57
N ASN A 35 3.22 -9.78 10.68
CA ASN A 35 4.35 -9.53 11.59
C ASN A 35 5.58 -8.95 10.89
N GLY A 36 5.52 -8.72 9.57
CA GLY A 36 6.63 -8.17 8.81
C GLY A 36 6.88 -6.70 9.13
N SER A 37 7.38 -5.94 8.14
CA SER A 37 7.91 -4.58 8.36
C SER A 37 6.91 -3.58 8.98
N ASN A 38 5.62 -3.85 8.94
CA ASN A 38 4.57 -2.95 9.44
C ASN A 38 4.03 -3.31 10.83
N HIS A 39 4.41 -4.44 11.44
CA HIS A 39 3.90 -4.92 12.74
C HIS A 39 2.38 -4.68 12.91
N TYR A 40 1.58 -5.27 12.03
CA TYR A 40 0.14 -5.15 12.08
C TYR A 40 -0.41 -5.92 13.30
N GLY A 41 -1.48 -5.41 13.90
CA GLY A 41 -2.22 -6.09 14.96
C GLY A 41 -3.38 -6.94 14.43
N GLU A 42 -4.09 -7.62 15.33
CA GLU A 42 -5.32 -8.34 14.98
C GLU A 42 -6.36 -7.41 14.33
N GLY A 43 -7.04 -7.91 13.29
CA GLY A 43 -8.06 -7.19 12.52
C GLY A 43 -7.52 -6.27 11.43
N HIS A 44 -6.20 -6.12 11.28
CA HIS A 44 -5.63 -5.38 10.16
C HIS A 44 -5.77 -6.15 8.84
N SER A 45 -6.05 -5.43 7.75
CA SER A 45 -6.01 -5.99 6.41
C SER A 45 -4.58 -6.41 6.05
N CYS A 46 -4.42 -7.64 5.60
CA CYS A 46 -3.15 -8.22 5.20
C CYS A 46 -3.24 -8.80 3.80
N SER A 47 -2.08 -8.92 3.15
CA SER A 47 -1.98 -9.49 1.82
C SER A 47 -0.62 -10.14 1.62
N PHE A 48 -0.63 -11.36 1.09
CA PHE A 48 0.59 -12.15 0.88
C PHE A 48 0.57 -12.88 -0.46
N LYS A 49 1.76 -13.28 -0.91
CA LYS A 49 1.92 -14.13 -2.08
C LYS A 49 1.38 -15.52 -1.81
N SER A 50 0.43 -15.95 -2.62
CA SER A 50 -0.08 -17.32 -2.63
C SER A 50 0.23 -17.98 -3.97
N GLY A 51 0.11 -19.30 -4.06
CA GLY A 51 0.35 -20.04 -5.31
C GLY A 51 -0.50 -19.52 -6.49
N ASP A 52 -1.68 -19.00 -6.20
CA ASP A 52 -2.61 -18.41 -7.16
C ASP A 52 -2.37 -16.91 -7.43
N GLY A 53 -1.35 -16.31 -6.79
CA GLY A 53 -0.96 -14.91 -6.95
C GLY A 53 -0.94 -14.16 -5.62
N GLN A 54 -2.00 -13.40 -5.34
CA GLN A 54 -2.18 -12.60 -4.13
C GLN A 54 -3.36 -13.15 -3.33
N ALA A 55 -3.17 -13.34 -2.03
CA ALA A 55 -4.24 -13.69 -1.11
C ALA A 55 -4.42 -12.55 -0.10
N ASP A 56 -5.62 -12.02 -0.06
CA ASP A 56 -6.03 -10.92 0.82
C ASP A 56 -6.87 -11.45 1.98
N GLY A 57 -6.70 -10.86 3.15
CA GLY A 57 -7.36 -11.31 4.36
C GLY A 57 -7.20 -10.34 5.52
N TYR A 58 -7.39 -10.86 6.73
CA TYR A 58 -7.19 -10.10 7.96
C TYR A 58 -6.27 -10.84 8.93
N CYS A 59 -5.44 -10.08 9.64
CA CYS A 59 -4.56 -10.64 10.64
C CYS A 59 -5.37 -11.18 11.82
N HIS A 60 -5.20 -12.46 12.15
CA HIS A 60 -5.86 -13.11 13.27
C HIS A 60 -4.86 -13.96 14.07
N PHE A 61 -5.06 -14.04 15.39
CA PHE A 61 -4.23 -14.90 16.24
C PHE A 61 -4.70 -16.35 16.14
N THR A 62 -3.77 -17.24 15.83
CA THR A 62 -4.01 -18.69 15.96
C THR A 62 -4.06 -19.08 17.44
N GLU A 63 -4.56 -20.29 17.72
CA GLU A 63 -4.58 -20.88 19.08
C GLU A 63 -3.17 -20.98 19.70
N SER A 64 -2.12 -20.97 18.88
CA SER A 64 -0.71 -20.97 19.30
C SER A 64 -0.16 -19.57 19.64
N GLY A 65 -0.97 -18.52 19.52
CA GLY A 65 -0.56 -17.13 19.77
C GLY A 65 0.25 -16.48 18.66
N VAL A 66 0.32 -17.10 17.47
CA VAL A 66 0.97 -16.54 16.29
C VAL A 66 -0.05 -15.75 15.49
N LEU A 67 0.26 -14.49 15.20
CA LEU A 67 -0.55 -13.66 14.32
C LEU A 67 -0.30 -14.05 12.85
N THR A 68 -1.34 -14.33 12.10
CA THR A 68 -1.24 -14.76 10.70
C THR A 68 -2.36 -14.14 9.89
N CYS A 69 -2.12 -13.95 8.59
CA CYS A 69 -3.13 -13.50 7.66
C CYS A 69 -4.13 -14.63 7.38
N ASP A 70 -5.38 -14.43 7.78
CA ASP A 70 -6.49 -15.34 7.55
C ASP A 70 -7.32 -14.85 6.35
N THR A 71 -7.37 -15.66 5.30
CA THR A 71 -8.12 -15.40 4.08
C THR A 71 -9.50 -16.04 4.24
N ALA A 72 -10.50 -15.21 4.55
CA ALA A 72 -11.88 -15.65 4.75
C ALA A 72 -12.51 -16.31 3.51
#